data_AF-A0A821GBA3-F1
#
_entry.id   AF-A0A821GBA3-F1
#
_cell.length_a   1.000
_cell.length_b   1.000
_cell.length_c   1.000
_cell.angle_alpha   90.00
_cell.angle_beta   90.00
_cell.angle_gamma   90.00
#
_symmetry.space_group_name_H-M   'P 1'
#
loop_
_entity.id
_entity.type
_entity.pdbx_description
1 polymer ?
#
loop_
_entity_poly.entity_id
_entity_poly.type
_entity_poly.pdbx_seq_one_letter_code
_entity_poly.pdbx_strand_id
1 'polypeptide(L)' 'MTDQRPETTYTFDPELNSNITGNDKPERYDRIFFRSSTSINNQLKPVHMELEGIQHIKTSDIVFPSTHWAIQGYFDVDN' A
#
# COMPACT_ATOMS: atom_id res chain seq x y z
N MET A 1 14.52 -1.41 -6.34
CA MET A 1 13.12 -1.85 -6.33
C MET A 1 12.65 -1.83 -7.76
N THR A 2 12.84 -2.94 -8.46
CA THR A 2 12.20 -3.19 -9.75
C THR A 2 10.71 -3.42 -9.44
N ASP A 3 9.84 -2.69 -10.12
CA ASP A 3 8.38 -2.60 -9.90
C ASP A 3 7.89 -1.61 -8.81
N GLN A 4 8.38 -0.36 -8.86
CA GLN A 4 7.57 0.75 -8.34
C GLN A 4 6.40 0.98 -9.30
N ARG A 5 5.29 0.32 -9.03
CA ARG A 5 4.07 0.54 -9.79
C ARG A 5 3.45 1.90 -9.40
N PRO A 6 3.18 2.81 -10.34
CA PRO A 6 2.66 4.14 -10.01
C PRO A 6 1.37 4.10 -9.18
N GLU A 7 0.54 3.07 -9.36
CA GLU A 7 -0.72 2.91 -8.64
C GLU A 7 -0.54 2.66 -7.14
N THR A 8 0.63 2.25 -6.66
CA THR A 8 0.90 2.02 -5.22
C THR A 8 1.56 3.22 -4.55
N THR A 9 1.57 4.38 -5.20
CA THR A 9 2.28 5.57 -4.70
C THR A 9 1.57 6.20 -3.49
N TYR A 10 0.24 6.24 -3.51
CA TYR A 10 -0.57 6.88 -2.48
C TYR A 10 -1.47 5.86 -1.81
N THR A 11 -1.50 5.87 -0.48
CA THR A 11 -2.40 5.02 0.31
C THR A 11 -3.61 5.79 0.80
N PHE A 12 -3.56 7.11 0.72
CA PHE A 12 -4.68 8.01 0.94
C PHE A 12 -4.81 8.88 -0.31
N ASP A 13 -5.93 8.75 -1.01
CA ASP A 13 -6.13 9.43 -2.28
C ASP A 13 -7.58 9.94 -2.39
N PRO A 14 -7.82 11.25 -2.17
CA PRO A 14 -9.14 11.85 -2.29
C PRO A 14 -9.70 11.87 -3.72
N GLU A 15 -8.87 11.69 -4.75
CA GLU A 15 -9.32 11.61 -6.14
C GLU A 15 -9.92 10.24 -6.47
N LEU A 16 -9.46 9.18 -5.78
CA LEU A 16 -9.86 7.79 -6.03
C LEU A 16 -10.75 7.21 -4.93
N ASN A 17 -10.69 7.73 -3.70
CA ASN A 17 -11.46 7.26 -2.57
C ASN A 17 -12.54 8.28 -2.15
N SER A 18 -13.77 8.04 -2.61
CA SER A 18 -14.92 8.90 -2.31
C SER A 18 -15.35 8.89 -0.83
N ASN A 19 -14.77 8.06 0.03
CA ASN A 19 -14.98 8.17 1.48
C ASN A 19 -14.28 9.41 2.06
N ILE A 20 -13.27 9.96 1.38
CA ILE A 20 -12.54 11.13 1.84
C ILE A 20 -13.33 12.38 1.43
N THR A 21 -13.65 13.22 2.41
CA THR A 21 -14.33 14.49 2.19
C THR A 21 -13.38 15.64 2.52
N GLY A 22 -13.21 16.59 1.61
CA GLY A 22 -12.39 17.79 1.85
C GLY A 22 -11.43 18.10 0.70
N ASN A 23 -10.47 18.99 0.97
CA ASN A 23 -9.45 19.45 0.02
C ASN A 23 -8.06 18.88 0.33
N ASP A 24 -8.01 17.71 0.97
CA ASP A 24 -6.75 17.01 1.22
C ASP A 24 -6.10 16.63 -0.12
N LYS A 25 -4.78 16.40 -0.08
CA LYS A 25 -4.02 15.96 -1.25
C LYS A 25 -3.70 14.47 -1.13
N PRO A 26 -3.51 13.75 -2.26
CA PRO A 26 -3.01 12.39 -2.22
C PRO A 26 -1.69 12.32 -1.45
N GLU A 27 -1.59 11.36 -0.53
CA GLU A 27 -0.44 11.25 0.38
C GLU A 27 -0.07 9.80 0.65
N ARG A 28 1.22 9.56 0.90
CA ARG A 28 1.76 8.25 1.24
C ARG A 28 1.94 8.17 2.76
N TYR A 29 0.82 8.08 3.48
CA TYR A 29 0.84 7.98 4.94
C TYR A 29 1.35 6.61 5.40
N ASP A 30 0.87 5.54 4.76
CA ASP A 30 1.25 4.18 5.11
C ASP A 30 2.55 3.80 4.39
N ARG A 31 3.49 3.21 5.13
CA ARG A 31 4.85 2.90 4.63
C ARG A 31 5.39 1.65 5.30
N ILE A 32 6.08 0.82 4.53
CA ILE A 32 6.81 -0.33 5.05
C ILE A 32 8.31 -0.01 5.00
N PHE A 33 8.95 -0.07 6.15
CA PHE A 33 10.41 -0.03 6.27
C PHE A 33 10.87 -1.37 6.85
N PHE A 34 11.93 -1.93 6.28
CA PHE A 34 12.51 -3.18 6.75
C PHE A 34 14.02 -3.04 6.89
N ARG A 35 14.60 -3.82 7.79
CA ARG A 35 16.04 -3.89 8.03
C ARG A 35 16.47 -5.34 7.91
N SER A 36 17.34 -5.65 6.96
CA SER A 36 18.00 -6.96 6.89
C SER A 36 19.20 -6.98 7.83
N SER A 37 19.48 -8.14 8.44
CA SER A 37 20.73 -8.34 9.19
C SER A 37 21.91 -8.40 8.22
N THR A 38 23.01 -7.72 8.54
CA THR A 38 24.26 -7.78 7.77
C THR A 38 25.02 -9.10 7.94
N SER A 39 24.68 -9.92 8.94
CA SER A 39 25.46 -11.10 9.34
C SER A 39 24.96 -12.45 8.82
N ILE A 40 23.86 -12.49 8.06
CA ILE A 40 23.29 -13.73 7.51
C ILE A 40 23.02 -13.47 6.03
N ASN A 41 23.45 -14.39 5.17
CA ASN A 41 23.19 -14.41 3.72
C ASN A 41 21.68 -14.51 3.36
N ASN A 42 20.78 -14.30 4.32
CA ASN A 42 19.33 -14.36 4.19
C ASN A 42 18.81 -12.94 4.02
N GLN A 43 19.10 -12.36 2.87
CA GLN A 43 18.66 -11.02 2.53
C GLN A 43 17.14 -11.04 2.32
N LEU A 44 16.41 -10.28 3.14
CA LEU A 44 15.01 -9.99 2.88
C LEU A 44 14.95 -9.09 1.63
N LYS A 45 14.47 -9.62 0.52
CA LYS A 45 14.37 -8.90 -0.75
C LYS A 45 12.91 -8.50 -0.99
N PRO A 46 12.59 -7.21 -1.14
CA PRO A 46 11.25 -6.81 -1.56
C PRO A 46 11.04 -7.26 -3.01
N VAL A 47 9.99 -8.03 -3.25
CA VAL A 47 9.65 -8.60 -4.56
C VAL A 47 8.56 -7.79 -5.22
N HIS A 48 7.48 -7.52 -4.48
CA HIS A 48 6.28 -6.88 -5.00
C HIS A 48 5.57 -6.08 -3.91
N MET A 49 4.85 -5.05 -4.31
CA MET A 49 3.98 -4.26 -3.45
C MET A 49 2.69 -3.98 -4.19
N GLU A 50 1.55 -4.08 -3.50
CA GLU A 50 0.24 -3.73 -4.03
C GLU A 50 -0.65 -3.07 -2.99
N LEU A 51 -1.72 -2.45 -3.47
CA LEU A 51 -2.77 -1.88 -2.66
C LEU A 51 -3.95 -2.85 -2.55
N GLU A 52 -4.52 -2.93 -1.36
CA GLU A 52 -5.67 -3.76 -1.04
C GLU A 52 -6.84 -2.94 -0.50
N GLY A 53 -8.05 -3.50 -0.64
CA GLY A 53 -9.29 -2.82 -0.23
C GLY A 53 -9.73 -1.72 -1.18
N ILE A 54 -9.29 -1.76 -2.44
CA ILE A 54 -9.65 -0.79 -3.49
C ILE A 54 -11.04 -1.05 -4.10
N GLN A 55 -11.71 -2.13 -3.72
CA GLN A 55 -13.01 -2.51 -4.27
C GLN A 55 -14.16 -1.88 -3.49
N HIS A 56 -15.19 -1.43 -4.23
CA HIS A 56 -16.37 -0.86 -3.61
C HIS A 56 -17.17 -1.92 -2.84
N ILE A 57 -17.63 -1.56 -1.64
CA ILE A 57 -18.59 -2.34 -0.87
C ILE A 57 -19.99 -2.01 -1.39
N LYS A 58 -20.53 -2.90 -2.23
CA LYS A 58 -21.79 -2.68 -2.97
C LYS A 58 -23.03 -2.43 -2.10
N THR A 59 -22.98 -2.77 -0.81
CA THR A 59 -24.16 -2.83 0.06
C THR A 59 -24.17 -1.77 1.16
N SER A 60 -23.18 -0.87 1.20
CA SER A 60 -23.09 0.16 2.24
C SER A 60 -23.06 1.56 1.65
N ASP A 61 -23.55 2.51 2.44
CA ASP A 61 -23.41 3.96 2.16
C ASP A 61 -21.94 4.41 2.18
N ILE A 62 -21.08 3.61 2.83
CA ILE A 62 -19.63 3.72 2.76
C ILE A 62 -19.16 2.99 1.50
N VAL A 63 -18.51 3.70 0.58
CA VAL A 63 -18.18 3.16 -0.75
C VAL A 63 -17.02 2.19 -0.67
N PHE A 64 -16.00 2.50 0.13
CA PHE A 64 -14.81 1.66 0.30
C PHE A 64 -14.63 1.17 1.73
N PRO A 65 -13.85 0.10 2.00
CA PRO A 65 -13.60 -0.39 3.36
C PRO A 65 -13.00 0.63 4.34
N SER A 66 -12.24 1.60 3.83
CA SER A 66 -11.52 2.61 4.62
C SER A 66 -11.28 3.86 3.78
N THR A 67 -10.89 4.97 4.40
CA THR A 67 -10.32 6.15 3.71
C THR A 67 -8.87 5.91 3.26
N HIS A 68 -8.23 4.85 3.75
CA HIS A 68 -6.89 4.40 3.35
C HIS A 68 -6.96 3.08 2.59
N TRP A 69 -6.12 2.93 1.56
CA TRP A 69 -5.78 1.65 0.96
C TRP A 69 -4.74 0.91 1.80
N ALA A 70 -4.93 -0.38 2.00
CA ALA A 70 -3.97 -1.20 2.71
C ALA A 70 -2.75 -1.47 1.81
N ILE A 71 -1.55 -1.55 2.39
CA ILE A 71 -0.35 -2.00 1.67
C ILE A 71 -0.16 -3.49 1.92
N GLN A 72 -0.01 -4.26 0.84
CA GLN A 72 0.46 -5.63 0.89
C GLN A 72 1.85 -5.71 0.25
N GLY A 73 2.85 -6.11 1.05
CA GLY A 73 4.23 -6.26 0.60
C GLY A 73 4.65 -7.73 0.57
N TYR A 74 5.27 -8.15 -0.52
CA TYR A 74 5.83 -9.48 -0.70
C TYR A 74 7.35 -9.41 -0.62
N PHE A 75 7.92 -10.30 0.18
CA PHE A 75 9.35 -10.37 0.41
C PHE A 75 9.84 -11.80 0.21
N ASP A 76 10.91 -11.95 -0.56
CA ASP A 76 11.66 -13.19 -0.62
C ASP A 76 12.68 -13.22 0.50
N VAL A 77 12.86 -14.40 1.06
CA VAL A 77 13.93 -14.71 2.01
C VAL A 77 14.87 -15.67 1.30
N ASP A 78 16.06 -15.17 0.94
CA ASP A 78 17.12 -16.08 0.48
C ASP A 78 17.48 -17.04 1.62
N ASN A 79 17.57 -18.35 1.33
CA ASN A 79 18.06 -19.38 2.27
C ASN A 79 19.50 -19.77 1.93
#